data_AF-A0A2W5UPS8-F1
#
_entry.id   AF-A0A2W5UPS8-F1
#
_cell.length_a   1.000
_cell.length_b   1.000
_cell.length_c   1.000
_cell.angle_alpha   90.00
_cell.angle_beta   90.00
_cell.angle_gamma   90.00
#
_symmetry.space_group_name_H-M   'P 1'
#
loop_
_entity.id
_entity.type
_entity.pdbx_description
1 polymer ?
#
loop_
_entity_poly.entity_id
_entity_poly.type
_entity_poly.pdbx_seq_one_letter_code
_entity_poly.pdbx_strand_id
1 'polypeptide(L)'
;MPRIAIGDLTLDLDVPPRFTCEYTLNGSLIAESRGTGEVFELSVIDVNGGAIEVVTERAAKAERPLQEERDDFVSYFDGKKAWFAAIPEHVLVATLVRGSPPEFAAILASVAPAHAPFTGKGAMQVEALRPSHARFFEQRRTALLDAIGWSPQLGDAVPRLEAFWRELLDAPPTELDLLSTMLSGAAVAFGDLLCTRGFSWAVGHDPAYGTALGVVALRGTANVWVVPIQFMLERWRSRERDFIGAALTSLEQRVQNVRS
;
A
#
# COMPACT_ATOMS: atom_id res chain seq x y z
N MET A 1 0.55 7.60 3.12
CA MET A 1 1.62 6.77 3.67
C MET A 1 2.43 6.30 2.50
N PRO A 2 3.76 6.45 2.53
CA PRO A 2 4.57 5.63 1.64
C PRO A 2 4.12 4.17 1.86
N ARG A 3 3.69 3.51 0.80
CA ARG A 3 3.58 2.05 0.79
C ARG A 3 4.99 1.56 0.65
N ILE A 4 5.42 0.80 1.64
CA ILE A 4 6.81 0.40 1.71
C ILE A 4 6.84 -1.08 1.44
N ALA A 5 7.20 -1.43 0.21
CA ALA A 5 7.56 -2.80 -0.12
C ALA A 5 8.88 -3.10 0.59
N ILE A 6 8.85 -3.99 1.57
CA ILE A 6 10.04 -4.48 2.26
C ILE A 6 10.14 -5.96 1.88
N GLY A 7 11.05 -6.26 0.95
CA GLY A 7 11.09 -7.57 0.30
C GLY A 7 9.88 -7.83 -0.60
N ASP A 8 9.26 -9.01 -0.44
CA ASP A 8 8.01 -9.45 -1.08
C ASP A 8 6.76 -8.91 -0.38
N LEU A 9 6.92 -8.41 0.85
CA LEU A 9 5.82 -7.93 1.68
C LEU A 9 5.60 -6.43 1.47
N THR A 10 4.39 -6.07 1.03
CA THR A 10 3.97 -4.66 1.03
C THR A 10 3.49 -4.31 2.43
N LEU A 11 4.27 -3.49 3.14
CA LEU A 11 3.91 -2.98 4.46
C LEU A 11 3.27 -1.59 4.38
N ASP A 12 2.14 -1.43 5.05
CA ASP A 12 1.59 -0.11 5.31
C ASP A 12 2.12 0.37 6.67
N LEU A 13 3.15 1.22 6.64
CA LEU A 13 3.70 1.85 7.83
C LEU A 13 3.24 3.28 7.97
N ASP A 14 2.63 3.63 9.10
CA ASP A 14 2.31 5.03 9.40
C ASP A 14 3.55 5.78 9.90
N VAL A 15 4.50 5.98 8.99
CA VAL A 15 5.73 6.72 9.31
C VAL A 15 5.41 8.22 9.40
N PRO A 16 5.73 8.91 10.52
CA PRO A 16 5.43 10.33 10.67
C PRO A 16 6.06 11.17 9.55
N PRO A 17 5.41 12.25 9.07
CA PRO A 17 5.90 13.06 7.94
C PRO A 17 7.33 13.63 8.11
N ARG A 18 7.80 13.73 9.35
CA ARG A 18 9.15 14.19 9.70
C ARG A 18 10.27 13.20 9.33
N PHE A 19 9.92 11.99 8.91
CA PHE A 19 10.86 10.97 8.46
C PHE A 19 10.94 10.94 6.93
N THR A 20 12.16 10.87 6.42
CA THR A 20 12.47 10.45 5.05
C THR A 20 12.77 8.96 5.03
N CYS A 21 12.32 8.27 3.99
CA CYS A 21 12.42 6.82 3.87
C CYS A 21 13.29 6.48 2.65
N GLU A 22 14.27 5.60 2.83
CA GLU A 22 15.12 5.04 1.78
C GLU A 22 15.05 3.52 1.80
N TYR A 23 15.17 2.90 0.62
CA TYR A 23 15.20 1.44 0.49
C TYR A 23 16.63 0.97 0.31
N THR A 24 17.02 -0.07 1.06
CA THR A 24 18.29 -0.73 0.83
C THR A 24 18.16 -1.79 -0.25
N LEU A 25 19.26 -2.10 -0.93
CA LEU A 25 19.31 -3.20 -1.91
C LEU A 25 18.98 -4.57 -1.28
N ASN A 26 19.06 -4.67 0.05
CA ASN A 26 18.73 -5.88 0.81
C ASN A 26 17.24 -5.98 1.13
N GLY A 27 16.42 -5.04 0.64
CA GLY A 27 14.98 -5.05 0.83
C GLY A 27 14.52 -4.50 2.19
N SER A 28 15.40 -3.84 2.97
CA SER A 28 15.01 -3.13 4.19
C SER A 28 14.52 -1.71 3.88
N LEU A 29 13.64 -1.19 4.73
CA LEU A 29 13.38 0.24 4.85
C LEU A 29 14.34 0.86 5.86
N ILE A 30 14.96 1.98 5.51
CA ILE A 30 15.59 2.90 6.47
C ILE A 30 14.74 4.17 6.52
N ALA A 31 14.34 4.58 7.71
CA ALA A 31 13.64 5.82 7.94
C ALA A 31 14.47 6.72 8.85
N GLU A 32 14.75 7.94 8.38
CA GLU A 32 15.53 8.96 9.08
C GLU A 32 14.73 10.24 9.29
N SER A 33 14.69 10.78 10.51
CA SER A 33 14.07 12.06 10.77
C SER A 33 15.04 13.23 10.62
N ARG A 34 14.73 14.14 9.71
CA ARG A 34 15.54 15.35 9.43
C ARG A 34 15.65 16.33 10.62
N GLY A 35 14.75 16.25 11.60
CA GLY A 35 14.71 17.18 12.73
C GLY A 35 15.29 16.61 14.03
N THR A 36 15.08 15.33 14.30
CA THR A 36 15.47 14.68 15.55
C THR A 36 16.71 13.80 15.40
N GLY A 37 17.12 13.50 14.16
CA GLY A 37 18.18 12.54 13.86
C GLY A 37 17.81 11.10 14.21
N GLU A 38 16.53 10.82 14.46
CA GLU A 38 16.02 9.47 14.72
C GLU A 38 16.18 8.63 13.47
N VAL A 39 16.66 7.40 13.63
CA VAL A 39 16.86 6.46 12.54
C VAL A 39 16.36 5.10 12.97
N PHE A 40 15.51 4.49 12.15
CA PHE A 40 15.16 3.09 12.29
C PHE A 40 15.27 2.35 10.96
N GLU A 41 15.59 1.07 11.06
CA GLU A 41 15.53 0.13 9.95
C GLU A 41 14.38 -0.84 10.19
N LEU A 42 13.56 -1.11 9.18
CA LEU A 42 12.59 -2.20 9.19
C LEU A 42 12.99 -3.22 8.12
N SER A 43 13.17 -4.45 8.56
CA SER A 43 13.46 -5.60 7.70
C SER A 43 12.31 -6.60 7.80
N VAL A 44 12.04 -7.26 6.69
CA VAL A 44 11.12 -8.39 6.60
C VAL A 44 11.92 -9.62 6.24
N ILE A 45 11.69 -10.71 6.98
CA ILE A 45 12.38 -11.98 6.80
C ILE A 45 11.30 -13.04 6.57
N ASP A 46 11.26 -13.60 5.36
CA ASP A 46 10.47 -14.80 5.07
C ASP A 46 11.12 -16.01 5.76
N VAL A 47 10.32 -16.74 6.55
CA VAL A 47 10.75 -17.94 7.26
C VAL A 47 10.05 -19.21 6.76
N ASN A 48 9.26 -19.13 5.69
CA ASN A 48 8.50 -20.25 5.10
C ASN A 48 7.61 -20.98 6.12
N GLY A 49 7.00 -20.21 7.02
CA GLY A 49 6.18 -20.70 8.13
C GLY A 49 6.92 -20.73 9.47
N GLY A 50 6.17 -20.89 10.56
CA GLY A 50 6.75 -20.95 11.91
C GLY A 50 7.18 -19.59 12.48
N ALA A 51 6.82 -18.47 11.83
CA ALA A 51 7.27 -17.14 12.25
C ALA A 51 6.79 -16.77 13.66
N ILE A 52 5.54 -17.14 13.98
CA ILE A 52 4.91 -16.88 15.28
C ILE A 52 5.68 -17.59 16.39
N GLU A 53 6.04 -18.86 16.16
CA GLU A 53 6.86 -19.66 17.06
C GLU A 53 8.25 -19.05 17.23
N VAL A 54 8.89 -18.65 16.12
CA VAL A 54 10.22 -18.00 16.15
C VAL A 54 10.22 -16.75 17.03
N VAL A 55 9.24 -15.87 16.89
CA VAL A 55 9.18 -14.63 17.68
C VAL A 55 8.80 -14.92 19.14
N THR A 56 7.90 -15.86 19.38
CA THR A 56 7.50 -16.29 20.74
C THR A 56 8.67 -16.91 21.49
N GLU A 57 9.41 -17.85 20.88
CA GLU A 57 10.60 -18.46 21.47
C GLU A 57 11.68 -17.42 21.75
N ARG A 58 11.86 -16.45 20.85
CA ARG A 58 12.83 -15.37 21.02
C ARG A 58 12.45 -14.45 22.17
N ALA A 59 11.17 -14.12 22.34
CA ALA A 59 10.66 -13.34 23.47
C ALA A 59 10.91 -14.07 24.80
N ALA A 60 10.58 -15.37 24.85
CA ALA A 60 10.82 -16.21 26.03
C ALA A 60 12.30 -16.29 26.39
N LYS A 61 13.18 -16.51 25.41
CA LYS A 61 14.64 -16.55 25.61
C LYS A 61 15.21 -15.20 26.08
N ALA A 62 14.60 -14.09 25.65
CA ALA A 62 14.97 -12.75 26.09
C ALA A 62 14.35 -12.36 27.44
N GLU A 63 13.55 -13.24 28.06
CA GLU A 63 12.76 -12.97 29.27
C GLU A 63 11.89 -11.71 29.12
N ARG A 64 11.29 -11.55 27.94
CA ARG A 64 10.40 -10.43 27.62
C ARG A 64 8.97 -10.90 27.44
N PRO A 65 7.98 -10.17 27.98
CA PRO A 65 6.58 -10.46 27.69
C PRO A 65 6.29 -10.12 26.22
N LEU A 66 5.42 -10.91 25.60
CA LEU A 66 4.76 -10.51 24.37
C LEU A 66 3.92 -9.27 24.64
N GLN A 67 3.99 -8.28 23.75
CA GLN A 67 3.16 -7.09 23.79
C GLN A 67 1.80 -7.36 23.14
N GLU A 68 1.79 -8.15 22.08
CA GLU A 68 0.58 -8.65 21.42
C GLU A 68 0.72 -10.15 21.20
N GLU A 69 -0.38 -10.87 21.43
CA GLU A 69 -0.46 -12.31 21.26
C GLU A 69 -1.81 -12.68 20.64
N ARG A 70 -1.78 -13.03 19.36
CA ARG A 70 -2.91 -13.50 18.53
C ARG A 70 -2.44 -14.69 17.70
N ASP A 71 -3.38 -15.52 17.25
CA ASP A 71 -3.07 -16.72 16.44
C ASP A 71 -2.28 -16.41 15.16
N ASP A 72 -2.44 -15.21 14.63
CA ASP A 72 -1.86 -14.74 13.38
C ASP A 72 -0.84 -13.61 13.55
N PHE A 73 -0.59 -13.16 14.79
CA PHE A 73 0.33 -12.06 15.05
C PHE A 73 0.87 -12.11 16.48
N VAL A 74 2.19 -12.04 16.60
CA VAL A 74 2.86 -11.83 17.88
C VAL A 74 3.87 -10.71 17.76
N SER A 75 4.10 -9.97 18.83
CA SER A 75 5.20 -8.99 18.86
C SER A 75 5.78 -8.78 20.26
N TYR A 76 7.05 -8.40 20.32
CA TYR A 76 7.70 -7.98 21.56
C TYR A 76 8.83 -6.97 21.31
N PHE A 77 9.17 -6.21 22.35
CA PHE A 77 10.36 -5.38 22.37
C PHE A 77 11.47 -6.07 23.17
N ASP A 78 12.68 -6.13 22.59
CA ASP A 78 13.88 -6.62 23.30
C ASP A 78 14.38 -5.63 24.39
N GLY A 79 13.74 -4.45 24.47
CA GLY A 79 13.97 -3.45 25.51
C GLY A 79 15.25 -2.62 25.33
N LYS A 80 16.04 -2.87 24.28
CA LYS A 80 17.25 -2.09 23.98
C LYS A 80 17.11 -1.26 22.72
N LYS A 81 16.82 -1.90 21.57
CA LYS A 81 16.77 -1.21 20.26
C LYS A 81 15.89 -1.91 19.22
N ALA A 82 15.35 -3.09 19.48
CA ALA A 82 14.67 -3.88 18.46
C ALA A 82 13.26 -4.24 18.88
N TRP A 83 12.35 -4.13 17.92
CA TRP A 83 11.03 -4.73 17.94
C TRP A 83 11.03 -5.91 16.99
N PHE A 84 10.47 -7.01 17.46
CA PHE A 84 10.23 -8.20 16.68
C PHE A 84 8.73 -8.41 16.60
N ALA A 85 8.25 -8.69 15.40
CA ALA A 85 6.91 -9.21 15.22
C ALA A 85 6.90 -10.34 14.21
N ALA A 86 5.85 -11.14 14.25
CA ALA A 86 5.63 -12.17 13.27
C ALA A 86 4.19 -12.14 12.77
N ILE A 87 4.05 -12.43 11.49
CA ILE A 87 2.83 -12.91 10.82
C ILE A 87 3.18 -14.30 10.25
N PRO A 88 2.22 -15.18 9.89
CA PRO A 88 2.48 -16.62 9.71
C PRO A 88 3.73 -17.01 8.92
N GLU A 89 4.10 -16.26 7.88
CA GLU A 89 5.23 -16.55 6.99
C GLU A 89 6.42 -15.58 7.15
N HIS A 90 6.26 -14.46 7.87
CA HIS A 90 7.26 -13.41 7.93
C HIS A 90 7.56 -12.97 9.35
N VAL A 91 8.85 -12.78 9.64
CA VAL A 91 9.35 -12.07 10.81
C VAL A 91 9.67 -10.63 10.41
N LEU A 92 9.06 -9.69 11.10
CA LEU A 92 9.34 -8.26 11.01
C LEU A 92 10.35 -7.89 12.08
N VAL A 93 11.45 -7.25 11.68
CA VAL A 93 12.47 -6.78 12.60
C VAL A 93 12.66 -5.29 12.40
N ALA A 94 12.25 -4.52 13.40
CA ALA A 94 12.40 -3.08 13.38
C ALA A 94 13.49 -2.67 14.38
N THR A 95 14.63 -2.18 13.87
CA THR A 95 15.80 -1.81 14.65
C THR A 95 15.94 -0.29 14.74
N LEU A 96 15.83 0.23 15.95
CA LEU A 96 16.11 1.63 16.29
C LEU A 96 17.63 1.84 16.31
N VAL A 97 18.14 2.47 15.25
CA VAL A 97 19.55 2.88 15.14
C VAL A 97 19.82 4.09 16.04
N ARG A 98 18.87 5.04 16.10
CA ARG A 98 18.90 6.23 16.97
C ARG A 98 17.46 6.70 17.29
N GLY A 99 17.14 7.05 18.54
CA GLY A 99 15.82 7.62 18.90
C GLY A 99 15.21 7.06 20.19
N SER A 100 13.90 7.26 20.38
CA SER A 100 13.15 6.75 21.54
C SER A 100 12.17 5.61 21.19
N PRO A 101 12.08 4.53 22.00
CA PRO A 101 11.15 3.42 21.77
C PRO A 101 9.64 3.74 21.75
N PRO A 102 9.10 4.69 22.56
CA PRO A 102 7.65 4.91 22.64
C PRO A 102 6.99 5.42 21.35
N GLU A 103 7.62 6.36 20.64
CA GLU A 103 7.09 6.84 19.36
C GLU A 103 7.20 5.76 18.27
N PHE A 104 8.20 4.89 18.38
CA PHE A 104 8.40 3.77 17.46
C PHE A 104 7.36 2.66 17.66
N ALA A 105 6.97 2.37 18.91
CA ALA A 105 5.92 1.43 19.22
C ALA A 105 4.57 1.80 18.57
N ALA A 106 4.26 3.10 18.43
CA ALA A 106 3.07 3.56 17.74
C ALA A 106 3.12 3.30 16.22
N ILE A 107 4.27 3.53 15.59
CA ILE A 107 4.50 3.24 14.16
C ILE A 107 4.33 1.73 13.91
N LEU A 108 4.84 0.89 14.80
CA LEU A 108 4.85 -0.55 14.63
C LEU A 108 3.54 -1.23 15.01
N ALA A 109 2.81 -0.68 15.98
CA ALA A 109 1.43 -1.09 16.26
C ALA A 109 0.50 -0.85 15.06
N SER A 110 0.85 0.05 14.13
CA SER A 110 0.11 0.24 12.88
C SER A 110 0.27 -0.91 11.87
N VAL A 111 1.33 -1.72 12.00
CA VAL A 111 1.64 -2.83 11.08
C VAL A 111 0.66 -3.98 11.26
N ALA A 112 0.38 -4.39 12.50
CA ALA A 112 -0.40 -5.59 12.78
C ALA A 112 -1.83 -5.56 12.19
N PRO A 113 -2.61 -4.46 12.33
CA PRO A 113 -3.94 -4.35 11.71
C PRO A 113 -3.87 -4.25 10.19
N ALA A 114 -2.81 -3.65 9.64
CA ALA A 114 -2.62 -3.50 8.19
C ALA A 114 -2.29 -4.82 7.49
N HIS A 115 -1.90 -5.87 8.23
CA HIS A 115 -1.50 -7.17 7.69
C HIS A 115 -2.25 -8.37 8.27
N ALA A 116 -3.39 -8.15 8.96
CA ALA A 116 -4.31 -9.25 9.29
C ALA A 116 -4.56 -10.11 8.03
N PRO A 117 -4.34 -11.44 8.12
CA PRO A 117 -4.32 -12.34 6.99
C PRO A 117 -5.68 -12.35 6.33
N PHE A 118 -5.63 -12.47 5.01
CA PHE A 118 -6.76 -12.84 4.20
C PHE A 118 -7.22 -14.25 4.63
N THR A 119 -8.37 -14.32 5.29
CA THR A 119 -8.81 -15.49 6.07
C THR A 119 -9.28 -16.69 5.24
N GLY A 120 -9.46 -16.54 3.93
CA GLY A 120 -9.98 -17.62 3.08
C GLY A 120 -8.96 -18.15 2.09
N LYS A 121 -8.98 -19.48 1.93
CA LYS A 121 -8.09 -20.21 1.03
C LYS A 121 -8.70 -20.33 -0.36
N GLY A 122 -7.89 -20.13 -1.40
CA GLY A 122 -8.13 -20.63 -2.76
C GLY A 122 -8.96 -19.74 -3.70
N ALA A 123 -9.48 -18.59 -3.25
CA ALA A 123 -10.17 -17.64 -4.12
C ALA A 123 -9.70 -16.20 -3.85
N MET A 124 -9.88 -15.32 -4.82
CA MET A 124 -9.61 -13.89 -4.66
C MET A 124 -10.45 -13.34 -3.50
N GLN A 125 -9.77 -12.70 -2.56
CA GLN A 125 -10.36 -12.07 -1.39
C GLN A 125 -10.44 -10.56 -1.61
N VAL A 126 -11.52 -9.92 -1.17
CA VAL A 126 -11.70 -8.47 -1.29
C VAL A 126 -12.22 -7.92 0.03
N GLU A 127 -11.43 -7.06 0.66
CA GLU A 127 -11.76 -6.42 1.93
C GLU A 127 -11.94 -4.90 1.77
N ALA A 128 -12.63 -4.28 2.72
CA ALA A 128 -12.68 -2.83 2.80
C ALA A 128 -11.26 -2.25 3.00
N LEU A 129 -11.07 -0.99 2.56
CA LEU A 129 -9.84 -0.28 2.91
C LEU A 129 -9.71 -0.18 4.42
N ARG A 130 -8.50 -0.44 4.90
CA ARG A 130 -8.08 -0.23 6.29
C ARG A 130 -7.72 1.26 6.50
N PRO A 131 -7.81 1.83 7.72
CA PRO A 131 -7.48 3.24 7.98
C PRO A 131 -6.08 3.66 7.51
N SER A 132 -5.11 2.75 7.55
CA SER A 132 -3.74 2.92 7.03
C SER A 132 -3.70 3.37 5.56
N HIS A 133 -4.69 2.98 4.76
CA HIS A 133 -4.74 3.36 3.35
C HIS A 133 -5.11 4.82 3.12
N ALA A 134 -5.80 5.47 4.07
CA ALA A 134 -6.33 6.82 3.89
C ALA A 134 -5.22 7.81 3.52
N ARG A 135 -4.08 7.74 4.21
CA ARG A 135 -2.95 8.63 3.96
C ARG A 135 -2.29 8.37 2.61
N PHE A 136 -2.31 7.13 2.07
CA PHE A 136 -1.80 6.86 0.72
C PHE A 136 -2.65 7.61 -0.31
N PHE A 137 -3.98 7.48 -0.22
CA PHE A 137 -4.89 8.19 -1.11
C PHE A 137 -4.76 9.71 -0.97
N GLU A 138 -4.73 10.22 0.26
CA GLU A 138 -4.53 11.65 0.52
C GLU A 138 -3.27 12.17 -0.16
N GLN A 139 -2.12 11.53 0.05
CA GLN A 139 -0.87 11.96 -0.59
C GLN A 139 -0.94 11.98 -2.12
N ARG A 140 -1.55 10.98 -2.74
CA ARG A 140 -1.68 10.92 -4.20
C ARG A 140 -2.68 11.94 -4.75
N ARG A 141 -3.78 12.18 -4.02
CA ARG A 141 -4.77 13.19 -4.37
C ARG A 141 -4.21 14.61 -4.21
N THR A 142 -3.49 14.89 -3.13
CA THR A 142 -2.80 16.18 -2.92
C THR A 142 -1.78 16.42 -4.01
N ALA A 143 -0.95 15.43 -4.35
CA ALA A 143 0.02 15.59 -5.44
C ALA A 143 -0.63 15.93 -6.78
N LEU A 144 -1.77 15.32 -7.12
CA LEU A 144 -2.53 15.66 -8.33
C LEU A 144 -3.30 16.98 -8.23
N LEU A 145 -3.78 17.34 -7.04
CA LEU A 145 -4.38 18.64 -6.79
C LEU A 145 -3.36 19.75 -7.05
N ASP A 146 -2.15 19.60 -6.52
CA ASP A 146 -1.07 20.57 -6.69
C ASP A 146 -0.59 20.62 -8.16
N ALA A 147 -0.51 19.47 -8.84
CA ALA A 147 -0.02 19.39 -10.22
C ALA A 147 -1.03 19.91 -11.24
N ILE A 148 -2.30 19.52 -11.15
CA ILE A 148 -3.29 19.77 -12.21
C ILE A 148 -4.65 20.27 -11.69
N GLY A 149 -4.77 20.60 -10.40
CA GLY A 149 -6.06 20.99 -9.81
C GLY A 149 -7.09 19.84 -9.81
N TRP A 150 -6.63 18.60 -9.67
CA TRP A 150 -7.47 17.42 -9.83
C TRP A 150 -8.54 17.28 -8.74
N SER A 151 -9.77 16.95 -9.15
CA SER A 151 -10.83 16.40 -8.31
C SER A 151 -11.77 15.53 -9.16
N PRO A 152 -12.28 14.40 -8.64
CA PRO A 152 -13.18 13.53 -9.38
C PRO A 152 -14.61 14.10 -9.47
N GLN A 153 -14.92 15.16 -8.73
CA GLN A 153 -16.22 15.86 -8.78
C GLN A 153 -16.28 16.95 -9.87
N LEU A 154 -15.16 17.26 -10.51
CA LEU A 154 -15.13 18.26 -11.58
C LEU A 154 -15.81 17.71 -12.85
N GLY A 155 -16.59 18.57 -13.53
CA GLY A 155 -17.23 18.21 -14.80
C GLY A 155 -16.24 17.87 -15.92
N ASP A 156 -14.99 18.33 -15.82
CA ASP A 156 -13.90 18.09 -16.77
C ASP A 156 -12.85 17.08 -16.25
N ALA A 157 -13.16 16.30 -15.20
CA ALA A 157 -12.19 15.42 -14.55
C ALA A 157 -11.54 14.39 -15.51
N VAL A 158 -12.30 13.84 -16.46
CA VAL A 158 -11.78 12.89 -17.47
C VAL A 158 -10.83 13.58 -18.46
N PRO A 159 -11.23 14.64 -19.20
CA PRO A 159 -10.31 15.39 -20.07
C PRO A 159 -9.05 15.89 -19.35
N ARG A 160 -9.19 16.32 -18.09
CA ARG A 160 -8.07 16.79 -17.27
C ARG A 160 -7.06 15.68 -16.98
N LEU A 161 -7.52 14.49 -16.60
CA LEU A 161 -6.64 13.34 -16.37
C LEU A 161 -5.99 12.85 -17.68
N GLU A 162 -6.69 12.92 -18.81
CA GLU A 162 -6.09 12.60 -20.13
C GLU A 162 -5.03 13.61 -20.56
N ALA A 163 -5.25 14.91 -20.32
CA ALA A 163 -4.25 15.94 -20.57
C ALA A 163 -2.98 15.69 -19.73
N PHE A 164 -3.15 15.44 -18.43
CA PHE A 164 -2.05 15.07 -17.54
C PHE A 164 -1.31 13.82 -18.01
N TRP A 165 -2.05 12.78 -18.41
CA TRP A 165 -1.44 11.54 -18.89
C TRP A 165 -0.62 11.75 -20.17
N ARG A 166 -1.12 12.56 -21.12
CA ARG A 166 -0.36 12.93 -22.32
C ARG A 166 0.92 13.68 -21.99
N GLU A 167 0.84 14.66 -21.08
CA GLU A 167 2.01 15.40 -20.61
C GLU A 167 3.04 14.47 -19.95
N LEU A 168 2.59 13.58 -19.06
CA LEU A 168 3.45 12.60 -18.40
C LEU A 168 4.14 11.64 -19.39
N LEU A 169 3.45 11.26 -20.47
CA LEU A 169 4.05 10.51 -21.56
C LEU A 169 5.07 11.37 -22.32
N ASP A 170 4.70 12.57 -22.75
CA ASP A 170 5.54 13.42 -23.60
C ASP A 170 6.82 13.89 -22.90
N ALA A 171 6.75 14.16 -21.59
CA ALA A 171 7.84 14.66 -20.77
C ALA A 171 7.90 13.91 -19.42
N PRO A 172 8.33 12.63 -19.38
CA PRO A 172 8.48 11.90 -18.14
C PRO A 172 9.49 12.60 -17.21
N PRO A 173 9.22 12.72 -15.90
CA PRO A 173 10.23 13.10 -14.93
C PRO A 173 11.46 12.19 -15.02
N THR A 174 12.66 12.77 -14.93
CA THR A 174 13.92 12.02 -14.87
C THR A 174 14.14 11.38 -13.50
N GLU A 175 13.57 11.96 -12.45
CA GLU A 175 13.58 11.41 -11.10
C GLU A 175 12.57 10.26 -10.98
N LEU A 176 13.08 9.05 -10.71
CA LEU A 176 12.27 7.84 -10.65
C LEU A 176 11.17 7.91 -9.58
N ASP A 177 11.45 8.53 -8.44
CA ASP A 177 10.50 8.69 -7.33
C ASP A 177 9.35 9.63 -7.69
N LEU A 178 9.64 10.70 -8.43
CA LEU A 178 8.65 11.63 -8.94
C LEU A 178 7.77 10.95 -9.99
N LEU A 179 8.38 10.22 -10.94
CA LEU A 179 7.64 9.44 -11.94
C LEU A 179 6.72 8.41 -11.27
N SER A 180 7.23 7.64 -10.30
CA SER A 180 6.45 6.67 -9.53
C SER A 180 5.28 7.32 -8.79
N THR A 181 5.50 8.50 -8.21
CA THR A 181 4.46 9.29 -7.54
C THR A 181 3.38 9.76 -8.53
N MET A 182 3.77 10.26 -9.71
CA MET A 182 2.84 10.71 -10.75
C MET A 182 2.02 9.55 -11.33
N LEU A 183 2.64 8.41 -11.62
CA LEU A 183 1.94 7.21 -12.10
C LEU A 183 0.94 6.68 -11.05
N SER A 184 1.36 6.65 -9.79
CA SER A 184 0.48 6.27 -8.67
C SER A 184 -0.66 7.27 -8.49
N GLY A 185 -0.40 8.56 -8.67
CA GLY A 185 -1.40 9.62 -8.71
C GLY A 185 -2.44 9.36 -9.79
N ALA A 186 -2.00 9.15 -11.03
CA ALA A 186 -2.87 8.86 -12.17
C ALA A 186 -3.77 7.63 -11.92
N ALA A 187 -3.21 6.58 -11.33
CA ALA A 187 -3.95 5.38 -10.95
C ALA A 187 -5.01 5.64 -9.88
N VAL A 188 -4.68 6.42 -8.84
CA VAL A 188 -5.66 6.83 -7.82
C VAL A 188 -6.78 7.66 -8.46
N ALA A 189 -6.44 8.63 -9.31
CA ALA A 189 -7.43 9.44 -10.01
C ALA A 189 -8.36 8.61 -10.90
N PHE A 190 -7.82 7.65 -11.64
CA PHE A 190 -8.61 6.72 -12.44
C PHE A 190 -9.55 5.88 -11.57
N GLY A 191 -9.07 5.33 -10.45
CA GLY A 191 -9.91 4.60 -9.51
C GLY A 191 -10.98 5.47 -8.85
N ASP A 192 -10.69 6.73 -8.55
CA ASP A 192 -11.68 7.68 -8.03
C ASP A 192 -12.78 7.99 -9.06
N LEU A 193 -12.44 8.08 -10.36
CA LEU A 193 -13.42 8.17 -11.45
C LEU A 193 -14.27 6.90 -11.61
N LEU A 194 -13.73 5.72 -11.29
CA LEU A 194 -14.55 4.50 -11.21
C LEU A 194 -15.47 4.54 -9.99
N CYS A 195 -15.01 5.08 -8.86
CA CYS A 195 -15.84 5.21 -7.66
C CYS A 195 -17.03 6.16 -7.88
N THR A 196 -16.90 7.21 -8.68
CA THR A 196 -18.05 8.04 -9.08
C THR A 196 -19.09 7.29 -9.94
N ARG A 197 -18.74 6.11 -10.46
CA ARG A 197 -19.60 5.20 -11.24
C ARG A 197 -20.08 3.97 -10.44
N GLY A 198 -20.00 4.03 -9.12
CA GLY A 198 -20.53 3.00 -8.23
C GLY A 198 -19.57 1.85 -7.92
N PHE A 199 -18.28 1.99 -8.23
CA PHE A 199 -17.24 1.14 -7.66
C PHE A 199 -16.89 1.59 -6.23
N SER A 200 -16.12 0.79 -5.51
CA SER A 200 -15.57 1.18 -4.21
C SER A 200 -14.14 0.67 -4.07
N TRP A 201 -13.24 1.52 -3.55
CA TRP A 201 -11.88 1.09 -3.23
C TRP A 201 -11.87 -0.07 -2.22
N ALA A 202 -10.94 -0.99 -2.43
CA ALA A 202 -10.75 -2.18 -1.64
C ALA A 202 -9.27 -2.58 -1.63
N VAL A 203 -8.92 -3.45 -0.70
CA VAL A 203 -7.71 -4.27 -0.79
C VAL A 203 -8.11 -5.67 -1.21
N GLY A 204 -7.46 -6.18 -2.25
CA GLY A 204 -7.69 -7.52 -2.77
C GLY A 204 -6.46 -8.39 -2.59
N HIS A 205 -6.66 -9.67 -2.29
CA HIS A 205 -5.61 -10.67 -2.29
C HIS A 205 -5.98 -11.81 -3.23
N ASP A 206 -5.08 -12.08 -4.15
CA ASP A 206 -5.16 -13.23 -5.03
C ASP A 206 -3.99 -14.16 -4.70
N PRO A 207 -4.22 -15.44 -4.39
CA PRO A 207 -3.13 -16.36 -4.06
C PRO A 207 -2.04 -16.50 -5.15
N ALA A 208 -2.37 -16.24 -6.42
CA ALA A 208 -1.41 -16.31 -7.53
C ALA A 208 -0.71 -14.97 -7.81
N TYR A 209 -1.35 -13.83 -7.48
CA TYR A 209 -0.85 -12.49 -7.84
C TYR A 209 -0.53 -11.59 -6.65
N GLY A 210 -0.76 -12.05 -5.42
CA GLY A 210 -0.51 -11.31 -4.19
C GLY A 210 -1.58 -10.28 -3.86
N THR A 211 -1.20 -9.28 -3.06
CA THR A 211 -2.11 -8.26 -2.51
C THR A 211 -2.01 -6.95 -3.31
N ALA A 212 -3.15 -6.37 -3.68
CA ALA A 212 -3.22 -5.14 -4.44
C ALA A 212 -4.33 -4.20 -3.96
N LEU A 213 -4.15 -2.89 -4.19
CA LEU A 213 -5.27 -1.95 -4.14
C LEU A 213 -6.01 -1.97 -5.46
N GLY A 214 -7.33 -2.03 -5.35
CA GLY A 214 -8.20 -1.96 -6.50
C GLY A 214 -9.53 -1.33 -6.17
N VAL A 215 -10.33 -1.17 -7.20
CA VAL A 215 -11.73 -0.78 -7.08
C VAL A 215 -12.58 -1.97 -7.48
N VAL A 216 -13.63 -2.23 -6.70
CA VAL A 216 -14.54 -3.34 -6.93
C VAL A 216 -15.96 -2.83 -7.14
N ALA A 217 -16.67 -3.43 -8.09
CA ALA A 217 -18.12 -3.33 -8.20
C ALA A 217 -18.75 -4.71 -7.95
N LEU A 218 -20.05 -4.71 -7.60
CA LEU A 218 -20.84 -5.93 -7.39
C LEU A 218 -20.30 -6.84 -6.27
N ARG A 219 -19.86 -6.23 -5.15
CA ARG A 219 -19.36 -6.98 -3.99
C ARG A 219 -20.38 -8.05 -3.55
N GLY A 220 -19.92 -9.30 -3.46
CA GLY A 220 -20.72 -10.43 -2.98
C GLY A 220 -21.51 -11.18 -4.05
N THR A 221 -21.42 -10.78 -5.33
CA THR A 221 -22.07 -11.52 -6.44
C THR A 221 -21.06 -11.97 -7.49
N ALA A 222 -20.54 -11.03 -8.30
CA ALA A 222 -19.68 -11.32 -9.43
C ALA A 222 -18.38 -10.48 -9.46
N ASN A 223 -18.08 -9.79 -8.34
CA ASN A 223 -16.88 -8.99 -8.08
C ASN A 223 -16.12 -8.53 -9.35
N VAL A 224 -16.52 -7.40 -9.93
CA VAL A 224 -15.73 -6.78 -11.00
C VAL A 224 -14.57 -6.03 -10.37
N TRP A 225 -13.38 -6.64 -10.41
CA TRP A 225 -12.16 -6.08 -9.84
C TRP A 225 -11.31 -5.37 -10.90
N VAL A 226 -10.88 -4.16 -10.58
CA VAL A 226 -9.91 -3.41 -11.38
C VAL A 226 -8.78 -3.01 -10.44
N VAL A 227 -7.52 -3.22 -10.86
CA VAL A 227 -6.32 -2.75 -10.16
C VAL A 227 -5.80 -1.51 -10.89
N PRO A 228 -6.17 -0.29 -10.49
CA PRO A 228 -5.85 0.92 -11.26
C PRO A 228 -4.36 1.10 -11.52
N ILE A 229 -3.50 0.71 -10.57
CA ILE A 229 -2.05 0.85 -10.74
C ILE A 229 -1.53 -0.05 -11.87
N GLN A 230 -1.95 -1.33 -11.92
CA GLN A 230 -1.57 -2.24 -13.00
C GLN A 230 -2.17 -1.78 -14.32
N PHE A 231 -3.43 -1.36 -14.32
CA PHE A 231 -4.10 -0.81 -15.49
C PHE A 231 -3.31 0.34 -16.10
N MET A 232 -2.95 1.35 -15.31
CA MET A 232 -2.16 2.50 -15.77
C MET A 232 -0.74 2.11 -16.17
N LEU A 233 -0.08 1.20 -15.45
CA LEU A 233 1.28 0.74 -15.78
C LEU A 233 1.35 -0.01 -17.12
N GLU A 234 0.35 -0.80 -17.46
CA GLU A 234 0.27 -1.41 -18.80
C GLU A 234 0.21 -0.35 -19.89
N ARG A 235 -0.56 0.72 -19.69
CA ARG A 235 -0.68 1.83 -20.64
C ARG A 235 0.56 2.70 -20.68
N TRP A 236 1.27 2.82 -19.56
CA TRP A 236 2.59 3.45 -19.51
C TRP A 236 3.57 2.71 -20.42
N ARG A 237 3.61 1.38 -20.32
CA ARG A 237 4.50 0.51 -21.11
C ARG A 237 4.14 0.54 -22.60
N SER A 238 2.86 0.51 -22.94
CA SER A 238 2.39 0.59 -24.34
C SER A 238 2.36 2.01 -24.89
N ARG A 239 2.58 3.03 -24.05
CA ARG A 239 2.52 4.45 -24.38
C ARG A 239 1.16 4.88 -24.97
N GLU A 240 0.09 4.22 -24.51
CA GLU A 240 -1.28 4.44 -24.97
C GLU A 240 -1.80 5.82 -24.52
N ARG A 241 -2.48 6.55 -25.41
CA ARG A 241 -3.08 7.87 -25.17
C ARG A 241 -4.60 7.80 -25.26
N ASP A 242 -5.29 8.79 -24.69
CA ASP A 242 -6.72 9.05 -24.89
C ASP A 242 -7.65 7.83 -24.62
N PHE A 243 -7.24 6.98 -23.67
CA PHE A 243 -7.95 5.74 -23.33
C PHE A 243 -8.88 5.88 -22.13
N ILE A 244 -8.75 6.93 -21.32
CA ILE A 244 -9.37 7.00 -20.00
C ILE A 244 -10.90 7.05 -20.14
N GLY A 245 -11.41 7.92 -21.02
CA GLY A 245 -12.84 8.00 -21.28
C GLY A 245 -13.42 6.69 -21.78
N ALA A 246 -12.77 6.06 -22.75
CA ALA A 246 -13.20 4.78 -23.33
C ALA A 246 -13.15 3.62 -22.30
N ALA A 247 -12.10 3.57 -21.48
CA ALA A 247 -11.93 2.58 -20.43
C ALA A 247 -13.02 2.66 -19.36
N LEU A 248 -13.35 3.88 -18.92
CA LEU A 248 -14.43 4.10 -17.94
C LEU A 248 -15.78 3.62 -18.47
N THR A 249 -16.13 3.99 -19.71
CA THR A 249 -17.38 3.55 -20.35
C THR A 249 -17.42 2.03 -20.50
N SER A 250 -16.31 1.41 -20.93
CA SER A 250 -16.22 -0.05 -21.09
C SER A 250 -16.41 -0.78 -19.75
N LEU A 251 -15.75 -0.32 -18.69
CA LEU A 251 -15.87 -0.92 -17.35
C LEU A 251 -17.28 -0.75 -16.76
N GLU A 252 -17.91 0.41 -16.96
CA GLU A 252 -19.30 0.65 -16.56
C GLU A 252 -20.26 -0.29 -17.30
N GLN A 253 -20.11 -0.44 -18.61
CA GLN A 253 -20.93 -1.36 -19.40
C GLN A 253 -20.76 -2.81 -18.95
N ARG A 254 -19.54 -3.23 -18.61
CA ARG A 254 -19.28 -4.57 -18.06
C ARG A 254 -20.04 -4.80 -16.75
N VAL A 255 -20.10 -3.80 -15.86
CA VAL A 255 -20.88 -3.89 -14.62
C VAL A 255 -22.38 -3.99 -14.91
N GLN A 256 -22.90 -3.21 -15.87
CA GLN A 256 -24.32 -3.26 -16.23
C GLN A 256 -24.72 -4.61 -16.84
N ASN A 257 -23.88 -5.18 -17.71
CA ASN A 257 -24.13 -6.49 -18.33
C ASN A 257 -24.18 -7.64 -17.32
N VAL A 258 -23.51 -7.50 -16.16
CA VAL A 258 -23.54 -8.51 -15.10
C VAL A 258 -24.76 -8.33 -14.19
N ARG A 259 -25.37 -7.14 -14.16
CA ARG A 259 -26.60 -6.85 -13.40
C ARG A 259 -27.87 -7.30 -14.12
N SER A 260 -27.87 -7.31 -15.46
CA SER A 260 -28.98 -7.71 -16.32
C SER A 260 -29.12 -9.22 -16.40
#